data_AF-A0AAI9XSG4-F1
#
_entry.id   AF-A0AAI9XSG4-F1
#
_cell.length_a   1.000
_cell.length_b   1.000
_cell.length_c   1.000
_cell.angle_alpha   90.00
_cell.angle_beta   90.00
_cell.angle_gamma   90.00
#
_symmetry.space_group_name_H-M   'P 1'
#
loop_
_entity.id
_entity.type
_entity.pdbx_description
1 polymer ?
#
loop_
_entity_poly.entity_id
_entity_poly.type
_entity_poly.pdbx_seq_one_letter_code
_entity_poly.pdbx_strand_id
1 'polypeptide(L)'
;MSILELLVLALAGTAVASPPLGIRAVSPDNSCGKTGNGGSSKAYTCPTNLPCCSVNGWCGSTDAYCLPANGCQTGFGTCKGTTSSKAPAAASSSKASVSASKAPVSSPSSTAVAVNVSPDNSCGKTNGGSAAGYSCPTDLPCCSVNGWCGSTNDYCLATNGCQTGFGTCTNDGSPPAGGGDGGDSGSGVCGPDNGNAKCAANECCSAAGFCGTTAEHCKAPDCLFQYGPACDANKIPPGQNTSSIARPKLGSVEYGGPGVYSCVKPGDVALTYDDGPAAYTNDLLDLLKKYNASATFMITGINNAKGEIDNTTFPWANTIKRMYSEGHQIASHTWSHADLCNITSAQRKDEMYKLEMAVRNIIGVFPTYMRPPYSSCTAACGCERDMKALGYSIIYFDLDTADYLHDSATEIQQSKDIVTQAIAAKPAASDNFLVIGHDIHYQTVYNLTEFTLQKFKGKNMVTIGECLGDPKANWYRTDARTTLG
;
A
#
# COMPACT_ATOMS: atom_id res chain seq x y z
N MET A 1 60.76 29.21 -16.75
CA MET A 1 60.08 30.21 -17.63
C MET A 1 58.60 29.87 -17.58
N SER A 2 57.87 30.50 -16.66
CA SER A 2 56.95 31.63 -16.92
C SER A 2 55.70 31.14 -17.68
N ILE A 3 54.47 31.42 -17.28
CA ILE A 3 53.89 32.73 -16.97
C ILE A 3 52.76 32.55 -15.95
N LEU A 4 52.85 33.28 -14.85
CA LEU A 4 51.79 33.58 -13.90
C LEU A 4 50.92 34.72 -14.49
N GLU A 5 49.61 34.65 -14.26
CA GLU A 5 48.62 35.74 -14.36
C GLU A 5 48.31 36.34 -15.75
N LEU A 6 47.10 36.05 -16.27
CA LEU A 6 46.16 37.10 -16.70
C LEU A 6 44.72 36.55 -16.89
N LEU A 7 43.80 37.17 -16.14
CA LEU A 7 42.33 37.22 -16.27
C LEU A 7 41.44 36.02 -15.90
N VAL A 8 41.03 36.03 -14.63
CA VAL A 8 39.66 35.74 -14.20
C VAL A 8 38.81 37.00 -14.43
N LEU A 9 37.77 36.95 -15.30
CA LEU A 9 36.43 37.50 -15.05
C LEU A 9 35.43 37.20 -16.20
N ALA A 10 34.29 36.60 -15.81
CA ALA A 10 32.92 36.85 -16.26
C ALA A 10 32.43 36.48 -17.69
N LEU A 11 31.59 35.43 -17.69
CA LEU A 11 30.20 35.37 -18.21
C LEU A 11 29.91 35.69 -19.70
N ALA A 12 29.46 34.67 -20.44
CA ALA A 12 28.15 34.69 -21.12
C ALA A 12 27.85 33.31 -21.70
N GLY A 13 26.69 32.74 -21.32
CA GLY A 13 26.24 31.44 -21.80
C GLY A 13 25.94 31.43 -23.30
N THR A 14 26.38 30.38 -23.97
CA THR A 14 25.87 29.99 -25.28
C THR A 14 24.95 28.80 -25.11
N ALA A 15 23.65 29.05 -25.25
CA ALA A 15 22.65 28.00 -25.30
C ALA A 15 22.90 27.14 -26.55
N VAL A 16 23.28 25.88 -26.33
CA VAL A 16 23.36 24.88 -27.38
C VAL A 16 21.93 24.58 -27.84
N ALA A 17 21.61 24.96 -29.07
CA ALA A 17 20.32 24.65 -29.69
C ALA A 17 20.10 23.13 -29.68
N SER A 18 18.93 22.71 -29.20
CA SER A 18 18.59 21.29 -29.02
C SER A 18 18.13 20.65 -30.35
N PRO A 19 18.46 19.37 -30.58
CA PRO A 19 18.09 18.67 -31.83
C PRO A 19 16.57 18.42 -31.94
N PRO A 20 16.05 18.18 -33.16
CA PRO A 20 14.63 18.00 -33.42
C PRO A 20 14.05 16.74 -32.74
N LEU A 21 12.73 16.74 -32.51
CA LEU A 21 11.92 15.74 -31.79
C LEU A 21 12.11 14.25 -32.22
N GLY A 22 12.73 13.98 -33.36
CA GLY A 22 12.85 12.62 -33.92
C GLY A 22 14.06 11.78 -33.47
N ILE A 23 14.94 12.27 -32.59
CA ILE A 23 16.20 11.58 -32.20
C ILE A 23 16.30 11.34 -30.68
N ARG A 24 15.22 11.57 -29.91
CA ARG A 24 15.23 11.38 -28.46
C ARG A 24 14.65 10.01 -28.11
N ALA A 25 15.31 9.32 -27.18
CA ALA A 25 14.83 8.04 -26.69
C ALA A 25 13.46 8.21 -25.99
N VAL A 26 12.59 7.22 -26.18
CA VAL A 26 11.31 7.15 -25.47
C VAL A 26 11.59 6.74 -24.02
N SER A 27 10.88 7.38 -23.09
CA SER A 27 11.04 7.16 -21.67
C SER A 27 10.72 5.71 -21.25
N PRO A 28 11.61 5.04 -20.48
CA PRO A 28 11.35 3.71 -19.92
C PRO A 28 10.51 3.75 -18.62
N ASP A 29 10.42 4.90 -17.96
CA ASP A 29 9.82 5.08 -16.64
C ASP A 29 8.77 6.19 -16.61
N ASN A 30 8.31 6.63 -17.79
CA ASN A 30 7.38 7.76 -18.00
C ASN A 30 7.89 9.13 -17.55
N SER A 31 9.18 9.27 -17.23
CA SER A 31 9.81 10.57 -17.00
C SER A 31 10.15 11.27 -18.33
N CYS A 32 10.03 12.59 -18.41
CA CYS A 32 10.26 13.36 -19.63
C CYS A 32 10.71 14.79 -19.33
N GLY A 33 11.11 15.53 -20.36
CA GLY A 33 11.34 16.96 -20.21
C GLY A 33 12.76 17.37 -19.85
N LYS A 34 12.95 18.68 -19.66
CA LYS A 34 14.19 19.29 -19.14
C LYS A 34 14.06 19.77 -17.69
N THR A 35 12.84 19.85 -17.17
CA THR A 35 12.51 20.38 -15.85
C THR A 35 11.59 19.40 -15.10
N GLY A 36 11.67 19.40 -13.77
CA GLY A 36 10.91 18.48 -12.91
C GLY A 36 11.65 17.17 -12.61
N ASN A 37 10.93 16.13 -12.13
CA ASN A 37 11.52 14.83 -11.74
C ASN A 37 12.14 14.07 -12.92
N GLY A 38 11.68 14.32 -14.16
CA GLY A 38 12.29 13.80 -15.38
C GLY A 38 13.50 14.60 -15.89
N GLY A 39 13.93 15.64 -15.17
CA GLY A 39 15.14 16.42 -15.43
C GLY A 39 16.43 15.65 -15.14
N SER A 40 16.57 14.43 -15.63
CA SER A 40 17.89 13.82 -15.79
C SER A 40 18.54 14.38 -17.06
N SER A 41 19.88 14.33 -17.13
CA SER A 41 20.70 14.76 -18.27
C SER A 41 20.36 14.08 -19.62
N LYS A 42 19.37 13.17 -19.66
CA LYS A 42 19.01 12.30 -20.78
C LYS A 42 17.87 12.83 -21.66
N ALA A 43 17.00 13.72 -21.15
CA ALA A 43 16.02 14.49 -21.93
C ALA A 43 15.13 13.63 -22.87
N TYR A 44 14.42 12.66 -22.27
CA TYR A 44 13.54 11.66 -22.91
C TYR A 44 12.21 12.23 -23.44
N THR A 45 11.64 11.61 -24.48
CA THR A 45 10.29 11.87 -25.00
C THR A 45 9.27 10.87 -24.46
N CYS A 46 8.00 11.26 -24.48
CA CYS A 46 6.92 10.41 -24.00
C CYS A 46 6.51 9.29 -24.96
N PRO A 47 6.07 8.13 -24.43
CA PRO A 47 5.53 7.05 -25.25
C PRO A 47 4.17 7.43 -25.85
N THR A 48 3.77 6.74 -26.91
CA THR A 48 2.57 7.09 -27.70
C THR A 48 1.26 6.97 -26.93
N ASN A 49 1.19 6.11 -25.91
CA ASN A 49 0.03 5.94 -25.02
C ASN A 49 -0.09 7.06 -23.96
N LEU A 50 0.97 7.82 -23.69
CA LEU A 50 1.00 8.94 -22.74
C LEU A 50 1.67 10.16 -23.38
N PRO A 51 1.08 10.72 -24.44
CA PRO A 51 1.83 11.51 -25.43
C PRO A 51 2.33 12.87 -24.94
N CYS A 52 1.88 13.38 -23.79
CA CYS A 52 2.13 14.74 -23.33
C CYS A 52 3.13 14.79 -22.17
N CYS A 53 4.10 15.70 -22.23
CA CYS A 53 5.08 15.89 -21.16
C CYS A 53 4.69 17.09 -20.29
N SER A 54 4.36 16.87 -19.01
CA SER A 54 3.98 17.92 -18.07
C SER A 54 5.15 18.81 -17.63
N VAL A 55 4.87 19.96 -17.02
CA VAL A 55 5.89 20.86 -16.44
C VAL A 55 6.74 20.18 -15.35
N ASN A 56 6.17 19.17 -14.68
CA ASN A 56 6.81 18.40 -13.61
C ASN A 56 7.65 17.22 -14.15
N GLY A 57 7.73 17.05 -15.47
CA GLY A 57 8.62 16.09 -16.11
C GLY A 57 8.07 14.66 -16.16
N TRP A 58 6.76 14.51 -16.30
CA TRP A 58 6.06 13.23 -16.41
C TRP A 58 5.18 13.15 -17.66
N CYS A 59 5.11 11.97 -18.26
CA CYS A 59 4.26 11.65 -19.40
C CYS A 59 2.82 11.38 -18.98
N GLY A 60 1.87 11.89 -19.75
CA GLY A 60 0.43 11.72 -19.51
C GLY A 60 -0.40 12.01 -20.76
N SER A 61 -1.71 11.79 -20.66
CA SER A 61 -2.68 11.98 -21.76
C SER A 61 -3.83 12.94 -21.43
N THR A 62 -3.93 13.41 -20.18
CA THR A 62 -4.99 14.32 -19.73
C THR A 62 -4.62 15.79 -19.89
N ASP A 63 -5.58 16.69 -19.75
CA ASP A 63 -5.38 18.13 -19.90
C ASP A 63 -4.39 18.73 -18.89
N ALA A 64 -4.21 18.10 -17.72
CA ALA A 64 -3.18 18.46 -16.76
C ALA A 64 -1.75 18.31 -17.34
N TYR A 65 -1.56 17.38 -18.27
CA TYR A 65 -0.28 17.10 -18.92
C TYR A 65 -0.18 17.75 -20.30
N CYS A 66 -1.30 17.84 -21.01
CA CYS A 66 -1.33 18.21 -22.41
C CYS A 66 -1.57 19.71 -22.66
N LEU A 67 -2.17 20.46 -21.73
CA LEU A 67 -2.44 21.88 -21.96
C LEU A 67 -1.17 22.74 -21.79
N PRO A 68 -0.83 23.62 -22.74
CA PRO A 68 0.24 24.61 -22.58
C PRO A 68 0.04 25.50 -21.35
N ALA A 69 -1.21 25.80 -20.99
CA ALA A 69 -1.54 26.56 -19.78
C ALA A 69 -1.10 25.87 -18.48
N ASN A 70 -0.98 24.54 -18.49
CA ASN A 70 -0.49 23.72 -17.38
C ASN A 70 1.02 23.39 -17.52
N GLY A 71 1.71 24.06 -18.46
CA GLY A 71 3.16 23.96 -18.66
C GLY A 71 3.61 22.71 -19.42
N CYS A 72 2.81 22.23 -20.37
CA CYS A 72 3.22 21.14 -21.27
C CYS A 72 4.48 21.48 -22.07
N GLN A 73 5.45 20.55 -22.10
CA GLN A 73 6.77 20.73 -22.71
C GLN A 73 6.79 20.26 -24.18
N THR A 74 6.66 21.19 -25.11
CA THR A 74 6.50 20.97 -26.56
C THR A 74 7.70 20.35 -27.29
N GLY A 75 8.82 20.10 -26.59
CA GLY A 75 10.00 19.38 -27.09
C GLY A 75 10.15 17.95 -26.56
N PHE A 76 9.26 17.51 -25.68
CA PHE A 76 9.32 16.22 -24.98
C PHE A 76 7.98 15.46 -24.98
N GLY A 77 6.90 16.09 -25.46
CA GLY A 77 5.60 15.49 -25.71
C GLY A 77 4.73 16.38 -26.60
N THR A 78 3.54 15.88 -26.93
CA THR A 78 2.57 16.51 -27.84
C THR A 78 1.58 17.37 -27.06
N CYS A 79 1.76 18.69 -27.06
CA CYS A 79 0.88 19.60 -26.31
C CYS A 79 -0.36 20.00 -27.11
N LYS A 80 -1.53 20.01 -26.46
CA LYS A 80 -2.81 20.43 -27.03
C LYS A 80 -2.83 21.94 -27.29
N GLY A 81 -2.91 22.35 -28.54
CA GLY A 81 -2.99 23.76 -28.92
C GLY A 81 -1.67 24.38 -29.40
N THR A 82 -0.59 23.61 -29.49
CA THR A 82 0.57 24.04 -30.29
C THR A 82 0.34 23.65 -31.74
N THR A 83 -0.20 24.60 -32.51
CA THR A 83 -0.23 24.52 -33.97
C THR A 83 1.19 24.64 -34.51
N SER A 84 1.80 23.51 -34.89
CA SER A 84 2.60 23.53 -36.12
C SER A 84 1.63 23.67 -37.28
N SER A 85 1.67 24.86 -37.88
CA SER A 85 0.96 25.31 -39.07
C SER A 85 0.64 24.23 -40.12
N LYS A 86 -0.64 24.05 -40.43
CA LYS A 86 -1.19 24.36 -41.77
C LYS A 86 -2.72 24.44 -41.71
N ALA A 87 -3.27 25.59 -42.08
CA ALA A 87 -4.71 25.85 -42.22
C ALA A 87 -5.28 25.13 -43.48
N PRO A 88 -6.63 25.06 -43.67
CA PRO A 88 -7.46 26.24 -43.89
C PRO A 88 -8.74 26.32 -43.03
N ALA A 89 -9.31 27.52 -43.07
CA ALA A 89 -10.38 28.06 -42.26
C ALA A 89 -11.81 27.61 -42.66
N ALA A 90 -12.74 27.68 -41.70
CA ALA A 90 -14.07 28.25 -41.90
C ALA A 90 -14.68 28.66 -40.55
N ALA A 91 -15.37 29.80 -40.56
CA ALA A 91 -15.91 30.53 -39.42
C ALA A 91 -17.25 29.97 -38.90
N SER A 92 -17.61 30.24 -37.63
CA SER A 92 -18.69 31.19 -37.27
C SER A 92 -19.01 31.19 -35.75
N SER A 93 -19.17 32.40 -35.20
CA SER A 93 -19.99 32.86 -34.05
C SER A 93 -20.95 31.86 -33.37
N SER A 94 -21.18 31.91 -32.04
CA SER A 94 -21.86 33.03 -31.37
C SER A 94 -21.96 32.92 -29.83
N LYS A 95 -21.82 34.10 -29.22
CA LYS A 95 -22.32 34.69 -27.95
C LYS A 95 -22.77 33.83 -26.74
N ALA A 96 -22.21 34.26 -25.61
CA ALA A 96 -22.61 34.00 -24.23
C ALA A 96 -23.99 34.53 -23.85
N SER A 97 -24.58 33.94 -22.81
CA SER A 97 -25.41 34.66 -21.83
C SER A 97 -25.32 34.01 -20.44
N VAL A 98 -25.15 34.88 -19.46
CA VAL A 98 -25.08 34.66 -18.01
C VAL A 98 -26.49 34.71 -17.41
N SER A 99 -26.74 33.93 -16.35
CA SER A 99 -27.63 34.35 -15.26
C SER A 99 -27.37 33.56 -13.97
N ALA A 100 -27.31 34.31 -12.87
CA ALA A 100 -27.11 33.86 -11.50
C ALA A 100 -28.45 33.80 -10.74
N SER A 101 -28.38 33.36 -9.46
CA SER A 101 -29.36 33.38 -8.33
C SER A 101 -29.87 31.97 -7.98
N LYS A 102 -30.00 31.50 -6.73
CA LYS A 102 -30.04 32.12 -5.38
C LYS A 102 -29.91 30.99 -4.33
N ALA A 103 -29.41 31.27 -3.12
CA ALA A 103 -29.38 30.35 -1.97
C ALA A 103 -30.50 30.73 -0.93
N PRO A 104 -30.63 30.07 0.26
CA PRO A 104 -31.72 29.15 0.61
C PRO A 104 -32.63 29.65 1.76
N VAL A 105 -33.66 28.89 2.13
CA VAL A 105 -34.59 29.17 3.25
C VAL A 105 -34.53 28.05 4.30
N SER A 106 -34.60 28.43 5.58
CA SER A 106 -34.32 27.66 6.80
C SER A 106 -35.55 27.39 7.69
N SER A 107 -35.41 26.36 8.57
CA SER A 107 -36.00 26.13 9.93
C SER A 107 -37.05 25.00 10.09
N PRO A 108 -37.26 24.37 11.29
CA PRO A 108 -36.46 24.31 12.54
C PRO A 108 -36.22 22.88 13.14
N SER A 109 -35.60 22.85 14.32
CA SER A 109 -34.84 21.80 15.04
C SER A 109 -35.63 20.77 15.87
N SER A 110 -35.02 19.58 16.12
CA SER A 110 -35.19 18.81 17.37
C SER A 110 -33.83 18.27 17.85
N THR A 111 -33.63 18.28 19.17
CA THR A 111 -32.35 18.18 19.88
C THR A 111 -31.83 16.73 19.95
N ALA A 112 -30.84 16.39 19.12
CA ALA A 112 -30.01 15.19 19.28
C ALA A 112 -28.66 15.60 19.87
N VAL A 113 -28.18 14.87 20.88
CA VAL A 113 -26.78 14.96 21.32
C VAL A 113 -25.91 14.66 20.09
N ALA A 114 -25.08 15.62 19.68
CA ALA A 114 -24.24 15.47 18.50
C ALA A 114 -23.21 14.36 18.76
N VAL A 115 -23.50 13.15 18.27
CA VAL A 115 -22.55 12.03 18.29
C VAL A 115 -21.55 12.28 17.16
N ASN A 116 -20.27 12.37 17.49
CA ASN A 116 -19.21 12.61 16.52
C ASN A 116 -19.24 11.55 15.40
N VAL A 117 -18.93 11.97 14.16
CA VAL A 117 -18.80 11.04 13.03
C VAL A 117 -17.54 10.20 13.22
N SER A 118 -17.66 8.91 12.92
CA SER A 118 -16.61 7.92 13.10
C SER A 118 -15.35 8.24 12.29
N PRO A 119 -14.16 8.25 12.92
CA PRO A 119 -12.89 8.46 12.21
C PRO A 119 -12.29 7.18 11.62
N ASP A 120 -12.85 6.02 11.92
CA ASP A 120 -12.30 4.69 11.58
C ASP A 120 -13.40 3.65 11.25
N ASN A 121 -14.60 4.12 10.90
CA ASN A 121 -15.80 3.33 10.61
C ASN A 121 -16.30 2.46 11.78
N SER A 122 -15.76 2.61 12.99
CA SER A 122 -16.39 2.06 14.19
C SER A 122 -17.57 2.93 14.62
N CYS A 123 -18.63 2.33 15.14
CA CYS A 123 -19.81 3.06 15.58
C CYS A 123 -20.45 2.40 16.80
N GLY A 124 -21.46 3.06 17.36
CA GLY A 124 -22.15 2.50 18.51
C GLY A 124 -21.41 2.70 19.83
N LYS A 125 -22.00 2.21 20.91
CA LYS A 125 -21.36 2.18 22.24
C LYS A 125 -20.45 0.97 22.43
N THR A 126 -20.61 -0.06 21.60
CA THR A 126 -19.91 -1.35 21.73
C THR A 126 -18.50 -1.30 21.14
N ASN A 127 -18.27 -0.51 20.07
CA ASN A 127 -16.96 -0.36 19.42
C ASN A 127 -16.58 1.09 19.05
N GLY A 128 -17.45 2.09 19.24
CA GLY A 128 -17.23 3.48 18.82
C GLY A 128 -16.29 4.32 19.71
N GLY A 129 -15.24 3.73 20.29
CA GLY A 129 -14.05 4.42 20.84
C GLY A 129 -14.22 5.55 21.88
N SER A 130 -15.44 5.89 22.33
CA SER A 130 -15.74 6.95 23.29
C SER A 130 -16.97 6.61 24.14
N ALA A 131 -17.09 7.21 25.33
CA ALA A 131 -18.24 7.00 26.22
C ALA A 131 -19.60 7.44 25.62
N ALA A 132 -19.57 8.29 24.59
CA ALA A 132 -20.75 8.74 23.84
C ALA A 132 -21.04 7.88 22.60
N GLY A 133 -20.09 7.07 22.12
CA GLY A 133 -20.11 6.35 20.83
C GLY A 133 -19.83 7.24 19.62
N TYR A 134 -19.65 6.63 18.44
CA TYR A 134 -19.50 7.34 17.15
C TYR A 134 -20.70 7.06 16.24
N SER A 135 -21.13 8.08 15.49
CA SER A 135 -22.10 7.96 14.40
C SER A 135 -21.39 7.63 13.09
N CYS A 136 -22.08 6.97 12.17
CA CYS A 136 -21.48 6.59 10.91
C CYS A 136 -21.37 7.73 9.89
N PRO A 137 -20.31 7.71 9.04
CA PRO A 137 -20.17 8.70 7.99
C PRO A 137 -21.25 8.47 6.91
N THR A 138 -21.52 9.52 6.12
CA THR A 138 -22.64 9.55 5.18
C THR A 138 -22.54 8.53 4.03
N ASP A 139 -21.34 8.03 3.74
CA ASP A 139 -21.05 7.00 2.75
C ASP A 139 -21.24 5.57 3.28
N LEU A 140 -21.30 5.37 4.60
CA LEU A 140 -21.55 4.09 5.26
C LEU A 140 -22.62 4.26 6.36
N PRO A 141 -23.85 4.64 6.01
CA PRO A 141 -24.78 5.32 6.91
C PRO A 141 -25.30 4.47 8.08
N CYS A 142 -25.11 3.15 8.07
CA CYS A 142 -25.72 2.22 9.01
C CYS A 142 -24.72 1.69 10.02
N CYS A 143 -25.10 1.65 11.29
CA CYS A 143 -24.27 1.11 12.35
C CYS A 143 -24.74 -0.30 12.73
N SER A 144 -23.95 -1.33 12.40
CA SER A 144 -24.30 -2.72 12.69
C SER A 144 -24.33 -3.04 14.19
N VAL A 145 -24.91 -4.19 14.55
CA VAL A 145 -24.88 -4.70 15.94
C VAL A 145 -23.47 -4.87 16.49
N ASN A 146 -22.51 -5.13 15.59
CA ASN A 146 -21.10 -5.28 15.90
C ASN A 146 -20.35 -3.94 15.96
N GLY A 147 -21.04 -2.81 15.85
CA GLY A 147 -20.47 -1.47 15.98
C GLY A 147 -19.57 -1.08 14.82
N TRP A 148 -20.00 -1.40 13.59
CA TRP A 148 -19.32 -0.99 12.35
C TRP A 148 -20.26 -0.25 11.42
N CYS A 149 -19.70 0.72 10.71
CA CYS A 149 -20.39 1.46 9.68
C CYS A 149 -20.41 0.68 8.36
N GLY A 150 -21.58 0.59 7.76
CA GLY A 150 -21.78 -0.04 6.46
C GLY A 150 -23.03 0.48 5.77
N SER A 151 -23.28 -0.03 4.57
CA SER A 151 -24.42 0.38 3.73
C SER A 151 -25.28 -0.80 3.25
N THR A 152 -24.97 -2.04 3.67
CA THR A 152 -25.73 -3.24 3.29
C THR A 152 -26.74 -3.63 4.36
N ASN A 153 -27.66 -4.55 4.04
CA ASN A 153 -28.67 -5.06 4.95
C ASN A 153 -28.09 -5.68 6.24
N ASP A 154 -26.87 -6.21 6.21
CA ASP A 154 -26.19 -6.72 7.41
C ASP A 154 -25.92 -5.61 8.45
N TYR A 155 -25.77 -4.37 7.97
CA TYR A 155 -25.51 -3.19 8.80
C TYR A 155 -26.78 -2.40 9.05
N CYS A 156 -27.69 -2.35 8.08
CA CYS A 156 -28.84 -1.45 8.08
C CYS A 156 -30.11 -2.09 8.63
N LEU A 157 -30.30 -3.40 8.53
CA LEU A 157 -31.53 -4.03 9.01
C LEU A 157 -31.63 -3.96 10.54
N ALA A 158 -32.74 -3.43 11.03
CA ALA A 158 -33.04 -3.44 12.46
C ALA A 158 -33.10 -4.88 13.01
N THR A 159 -33.57 -5.84 12.20
CA THR A 159 -33.58 -7.27 12.55
C THR A 159 -32.18 -7.87 12.70
N ASN A 160 -31.18 -7.31 12.03
CA ASN A 160 -29.77 -7.68 12.15
C ASN A 160 -29.06 -6.88 13.27
N GLY A 161 -29.82 -6.11 14.05
CA GLY A 161 -29.34 -5.37 15.22
C GLY A 161 -28.68 -4.02 14.89
N CYS A 162 -29.08 -3.37 13.79
CA CYS A 162 -28.66 -2.00 13.51
C CYS A 162 -28.96 -1.05 14.69
N GLN A 163 -27.98 -0.21 15.05
CA GLN A 163 -28.02 0.67 16.21
C GLN A 163 -28.60 2.05 15.86
N THR A 164 -29.90 2.25 16.15
CA THR A 164 -30.72 3.43 15.79
C THR A 164 -30.33 4.78 16.43
N GLY A 165 -29.20 4.87 17.13
CA GLY A 165 -28.60 6.13 17.63
C GLY A 165 -27.23 6.46 17.05
N PHE A 166 -26.69 5.57 16.21
CA PHE A 166 -25.32 5.64 15.68
C PHE A 166 -25.26 5.43 14.17
N GLY A 167 -26.38 5.08 13.54
CA GLY A 167 -26.54 5.03 12.10
C GLY A 167 -28.02 4.96 11.72
N THR A 168 -28.30 4.95 10.42
CA THR A 168 -29.65 4.93 9.86
C THR A 168 -30.07 3.47 9.63
N CYS A 169 -31.11 3.01 10.34
CA CYS A 169 -31.59 1.63 10.27
C CYS A 169 -32.89 1.50 9.49
N THR A 170 -33.12 0.35 8.86
CA THR A 170 -34.28 0.05 8.00
C THR A 170 -34.94 -1.26 8.42
N ASN A 171 -36.24 -1.41 8.10
CA ASN A 171 -37.04 -2.58 8.49
C ASN A 171 -37.50 -3.42 7.30
N ASP A 172 -37.24 -2.97 6.08
CA ASP A 172 -37.83 -3.46 4.82
C ASP A 172 -36.78 -4.06 3.87
N GLY A 173 -35.54 -4.25 4.33
CA GLY A 173 -34.44 -4.76 3.50
C GLY A 173 -33.97 -3.78 2.44
N SER A 174 -34.36 -2.51 2.53
CA SER A 174 -33.93 -1.44 1.63
C SER A 174 -33.04 -0.47 2.41
N PRO A 175 -31.70 -0.64 2.39
CA PRO A 175 -30.81 0.21 3.17
C PRO A 175 -30.83 1.67 2.64
N PRO A 176 -30.56 2.67 3.49
CA PRO A 176 -30.60 4.09 3.10
C PRO A 176 -29.49 4.41 2.11
N ALA A 177 -29.79 5.24 1.11
CA ALA A 177 -28.82 5.72 0.14
C ALA A 177 -27.75 6.60 0.81
N GLY A 178 -26.66 5.98 1.24
CA GLY A 178 -25.39 6.65 1.52
C GLY A 178 -24.71 6.94 0.19
N GLY A 179 -24.41 8.22 -0.07
CA GLY A 179 -23.99 8.78 -1.35
C GLY A 179 -23.24 7.83 -2.29
N GLY A 180 -23.94 7.40 -3.33
CA GLY A 180 -23.41 6.67 -4.47
C GLY A 180 -24.28 5.49 -4.85
N ASP A 181 -25.49 5.76 -5.35
CA ASP A 181 -26.18 4.86 -6.28
C ASP A 181 -25.33 4.78 -7.56
N GLY A 182 -24.20 4.07 -7.49
CA GLY A 182 -23.69 3.33 -8.63
C GLY A 182 -24.56 2.10 -8.71
N GLY A 183 -25.70 2.24 -9.39
CA GLY A 183 -26.68 1.18 -9.55
C GLY A 183 -26.01 -0.14 -9.94
N ASP A 184 -26.63 -1.22 -9.50
CA ASP A 184 -26.43 -2.58 -10.02
C ASP A 184 -26.28 -2.48 -11.53
N SER A 185 -25.03 -2.46 -11.96
CA SER A 185 -24.72 -2.32 -13.35
C SER A 185 -24.87 -3.72 -13.89
N GLY A 186 -26.11 -4.08 -14.25
CA GLY A 186 -26.38 -5.27 -15.06
C GLY A 186 -25.60 -5.32 -16.38
N SER A 187 -24.66 -4.38 -16.61
CA SER A 187 -23.58 -4.41 -17.59
C SER A 187 -22.38 -5.30 -17.22
N GLY A 188 -22.26 -5.78 -15.96
CA GLY A 188 -21.16 -6.68 -15.55
C GLY A 188 -19.78 -6.02 -15.43
N VAL A 189 -19.74 -4.67 -15.33
CA VAL A 189 -18.50 -3.88 -15.20
C VAL A 189 -18.48 -3.07 -13.90
N CYS A 190 -17.28 -2.75 -13.42
CA CYS A 190 -17.05 -2.08 -12.14
C CYS A 190 -15.72 -1.31 -12.13
N GLY A 191 -15.49 -0.52 -11.09
CA GLY A 191 -14.23 0.17 -10.88
C GLY A 191 -14.19 1.60 -11.43
N PRO A 192 -13.06 2.30 -11.22
CA PRO A 192 -12.95 3.73 -11.48
C PRO A 192 -13.11 4.09 -12.96
N ASP A 193 -12.64 3.22 -13.86
CA ASP A 193 -12.73 3.44 -15.30
C ASP A 193 -14.15 3.22 -15.86
N ASN A 194 -15.01 2.57 -15.09
CA ASN A 194 -16.40 2.30 -15.43
C ASN A 194 -17.36 3.24 -14.67
N GLY A 195 -16.96 4.50 -14.51
CA GLY A 195 -17.77 5.51 -13.82
C GLY A 195 -17.96 5.22 -12.33
N ASN A 196 -17.00 4.54 -11.69
CA ASN A 196 -17.08 4.07 -10.31
C ASN A 196 -18.23 3.07 -10.04
N ALA A 197 -18.65 2.32 -11.08
CA ALA A 197 -19.66 1.28 -10.92
C ALA A 197 -19.21 0.22 -9.90
N LYS A 198 -20.18 -0.33 -9.15
CA LYS A 198 -19.96 -1.37 -8.15
C LYS A 198 -20.67 -2.66 -8.56
N CYS A 199 -20.09 -3.79 -8.19
CA CYS A 199 -20.68 -5.10 -8.38
C CYS A 199 -21.77 -5.38 -7.35
N ALA A 200 -22.55 -6.44 -7.60
CA ALA A 200 -23.52 -6.95 -6.64
C ALA A 200 -22.85 -7.39 -5.33
N ALA A 201 -23.64 -7.49 -4.26
CA ALA A 201 -23.13 -7.81 -2.92
C ALA A 201 -22.35 -9.13 -2.83
N ASN A 202 -22.68 -10.10 -3.69
CA ASN A 202 -22.04 -11.41 -3.78
C ASN A 202 -20.94 -11.49 -4.85
N GLU A 203 -20.56 -10.37 -5.44
CA GLU A 203 -19.60 -10.30 -6.54
C GLU A 203 -18.37 -9.45 -6.19
N CYS A 204 -17.28 -9.82 -6.86
CA CYS A 204 -15.98 -9.21 -6.78
C CYS A 204 -15.75 -8.33 -8.01
N CYS A 205 -14.96 -7.27 -7.84
CA CYS A 205 -14.55 -6.41 -8.94
C CYS A 205 -13.10 -6.73 -9.31
N SER A 206 -12.89 -7.38 -10.45
CA SER A 206 -11.55 -7.73 -10.91
C SER A 206 -10.71 -6.48 -11.22
N ALA A 207 -9.38 -6.63 -11.26
CA ALA A 207 -8.47 -5.58 -11.69
C ALA A 207 -8.78 -5.03 -13.11
N ALA A 208 -9.39 -5.85 -13.96
CA ALA A 208 -9.82 -5.47 -15.30
C ALA A 208 -11.16 -4.71 -15.34
N GLY A 209 -11.80 -4.47 -14.20
CA GLY A 209 -13.05 -3.73 -14.10
C GLY A 209 -14.30 -4.54 -14.46
N PHE A 210 -14.28 -5.85 -14.24
CA PHE A 210 -15.42 -6.74 -14.45
C PHE A 210 -15.91 -7.38 -13.15
N CYS A 211 -17.23 -7.53 -13.04
CA CYS A 211 -17.89 -8.22 -11.94
C CYS A 211 -17.88 -9.73 -12.13
N GLY A 212 -17.63 -10.47 -11.07
CA GLY A 212 -17.70 -11.93 -11.08
C GLY A 212 -17.40 -12.55 -9.72
N THR A 213 -17.47 -13.88 -9.65
CA THR A 213 -17.35 -14.64 -8.39
C THR A 213 -16.16 -15.62 -8.39
N THR A 214 -15.36 -15.65 -9.46
CA THR A 214 -14.22 -16.57 -9.55
C THR A 214 -13.05 -16.08 -8.68
N ALA A 215 -12.12 -16.97 -8.36
CA ALA A 215 -10.92 -16.61 -7.60
C ALA A 215 -10.12 -15.49 -8.28
N GLU A 216 -10.05 -15.47 -9.60
CA GLU A 216 -9.37 -14.43 -10.38
C GLU A 216 -10.03 -13.06 -10.24
N HIS A 217 -11.35 -13.02 -10.03
CA HIS A 217 -12.06 -11.77 -9.74
C HIS A 217 -11.82 -11.33 -8.30
N CYS A 218 -11.81 -12.28 -7.36
CA CYS A 218 -11.89 -12.00 -5.92
C CYS A 218 -10.55 -11.87 -5.20
N LYS A 219 -9.47 -12.44 -5.75
CA LYS A 219 -8.19 -12.52 -5.05
C LYS A 219 -7.61 -11.13 -4.77
N ALA A 220 -7.15 -10.94 -3.55
CA ALA A 220 -6.28 -9.82 -3.21
C ALA A 220 -4.86 -10.04 -3.77
N PRO A 221 -4.11 -8.97 -4.11
CA PRO A 221 -4.51 -7.55 -4.03
C PRO A 221 -5.31 -7.07 -5.25
N ASP A 222 -5.45 -7.89 -6.29
CA ASP A 222 -5.97 -7.50 -7.60
C ASP A 222 -7.44 -7.04 -7.57
N CYS A 223 -8.26 -7.62 -6.68
CA CYS A 223 -9.66 -7.24 -6.55
C CYS A 223 -9.79 -5.80 -6.08
N LEU A 224 -10.52 -4.98 -6.85
CA LEU A 224 -10.82 -3.60 -6.52
C LEU A 224 -11.88 -3.55 -5.40
N PHE A 225 -11.45 -3.79 -4.17
CA PHE A 225 -12.30 -4.04 -3.00
C PHE A 225 -13.29 -2.92 -2.66
N GLN A 226 -13.07 -1.71 -3.16
CA GLN A 226 -14.00 -0.57 -3.04
C GLN A 226 -15.24 -0.69 -3.94
N TYR A 227 -15.14 -1.53 -4.98
CA TYR A 227 -16.16 -1.73 -6.02
C TYR A 227 -16.70 -3.16 -6.06
N GLY A 228 -16.05 -4.12 -5.39
CA GLY A 228 -16.51 -5.50 -5.26
C GLY A 228 -16.72 -5.88 -3.79
N PRO A 229 -17.96 -5.90 -3.29
CA PRO A 229 -18.22 -6.23 -1.89
C PRO A 229 -17.70 -7.61 -1.47
N ALA A 230 -17.69 -8.59 -2.38
CA ALA A 230 -17.23 -9.95 -2.09
C ALA A 230 -15.71 -10.17 -2.26
N CYS A 231 -14.92 -9.13 -2.58
CA CYS A 231 -13.46 -9.25 -2.67
C CYS A 231 -12.85 -9.85 -1.40
N ASP A 232 -11.81 -10.67 -1.54
CA ASP A 232 -11.14 -11.32 -0.41
C ASP A 232 -10.60 -10.31 0.62
N ALA A 233 -10.12 -9.16 0.16
CA ALA A 233 -9.64 -8.06 1.01
C ALA A 233 -10.71 -7.53 2.00
N ASN A 234 -12.00 -7.67 1.66
CA ASN A 234 -13.11 -7.22 2.50
C ASN A 234 -13.45 -8.21 3.62
N LYS A 235 -12.88 -9.42 3.63
CA LYS A 235 -13.07 -10.38 4.72
C LYS A 235 -12.50 -9.83 6.02
N ILE A 236 -13.20 -10.11 7.11
CA ILE A 236 -12.88 -9.61 8.45
C ILE A 236 -12.53 -10.80 9.33
N PRO A 237 -11.33 -10.85 9.92
CA PRO A 237 -10.96 -11.88 10.89
C PRO A 237 -11.93 -11.92 12.08
N PRO A 238 -12.20 -13.10 12.67
CA PRO A 238 -13.02 -13.20 13.86
C PRO A 238 -12.42 -12.45 15.06
N GLY A 239 -13.27 -12.13 16.04
CA GLY A 239 -12.87 -11.53 17.31
C GLY A 239 -12.96 -10.00 17.35
N GLN A 240 -12.53 -9.41 18.46
CA GLN A 240 -12.64 -7.96 18.66
C GLN A 240 -11.56 -7.20 17.89
N ASN A 241 -11.91 -6.05 17.33
CA ASN A 241 -10.95 -5.19 16.67
C ASN A 241 -9.91 -4.62 17.65
N THR A 242 -8.73 -4.30 17.13
CA THR A 242 -7.56 -3.80 17.86
C THR A 242 -7.44 -2.28 17.85
N SER A 243 -8.37 -1.56 17.22
CA SER A 243 -8.40 -0.09 17.15
C SER A 243 -8.44 0.59 18.52
N SER A 244 -9.10 -0.04 19.50
CA SER A 244 -9.21 0.47 20.87
C SER A 244 -8.02 0.12 21.78
N ILE A 245 -7.07 -0.70 21.31
CA ILE A 245 -5.91 -1.09 22.11
C ILE A 245 -4.91 0.07 22.14
N ALA A 246 -4.35 0.35 23.32
CA ALA A 246 -3.32 1.38 23.48
C ALA A 246 -2.08 1.08 22.61
N ARG A 247 -1.53 2.12 21.99
CA ARG A 247 -0.38 2.03 21.06
C ARG A 247 0.84 2.78 21.60
N PRO A 248 1.40 2.36 22.76
CA PRO A 248 2.61 2.99 23.28
C PRO A 248 3.77 2.77 22.29
N LYS A 249 4.62 3.78 22.16
CA LYS A 249 5.83 3.75 21.35
C LYS A 249 7.00 3.46 22.27
N LEU A 250 7.37 2.19 22.32
CA LEU A 250 8.42 1.68 23.21
C LEU A 250 9.74 1.55 22.47
N GLY A 251 10.86 1.63 23.19
CA GLY A 251 12.19 1.51 22.61
C GLY A 251 12.65 2.76 21.84
N SER A 252 13.77 2.63 21.14
CA SER A 252 14.41 3.70 20.38
C SER A 252 14.21 3.60 18.87
N VAL A 253 13.55 2.55 18.39
CA VAL A 253 13.26 2.38 16.96
C VAL A 253 12.20 3.40 16.54
N GLU A 254 12.38 3.98 15.35
CA GLU A 254 11.48 5.00 14.83
C GLU A 254 10.10 4.42 14.46
N TYR A 255 9.05 5.13 14.87
CA TYR A 255 7.66 4.83 14.52
C TYR A 255 7.15 5.77 13.43
N GLY A 256 6.68 5.21 12.33
CA GLY A 256 6.38 5.90 11.07
C GLY A 256 7.64 6.52 10.46
N GLY A 257 7.49 7.73 9.92
CA GLY A 257 8.61 8.46 9.31
C GLY A 257 9.13 7.80 8.02
N PRO A 258 10.34 8.16 7.56
CA PRO A 258 10.90 7.69 6.30
C PRO A 258 11.27 6.18 6.30
N GLY A 259 11.20 5.52 7.46
CA GLY A 259 11.45 4.09 7.61
C GLY A 259 12.92 3.72 7.84
N VAL A 260 13.13 2.46 8.18
CA VAL A 260 14.42 1.88 8.57
C VAL A 260 14.96 0.98 7.47
N TYR A 261 16.21 1.20 7.03
CA TYR A 261 16.81 0.53 5.88
C TYR A 261 17.96 -0.42 6.23
N SER A 262 18.66 -0.20 7.35
CA SER A 262 19.86 -0.96 7.72
C SER A 262 19.86 -1.34 9.19
N CYS A 263 20.62 -2.39 9.54
CA CYS A 263 20.88 -2.74 10.94
C CYS A 263 21.81 -1.71 11.60
N VAL A 264 21.78 -1.66 12.93
CA VAL A 264 22.61 -0.73 13.70
C VAL A 264 24.00 -1.27 14.00
N LYS A 265 24.18 -2.60 13.96
CA LYS A 265 25.43 -3.27 14.35
C LYS A 265 26.09 -3.95 13.13
N PRO A 266 27.34 -3.58 12.79
CA PRO A 266 28.12 -4.31 11.78
C PRO A 266 28.24 -5.80 12.14
N GLY A 267 28.11 -6.66 11.14
CA GLY A 267 28.11 -8.11 11.29
C GLY A 267 26.72 -8.74 11.40
N ASP A 268 25.68 -7.95 11.67
CA ASP A 268 24.30 -8.44 11.74
C ASP A 268 23.65 -8.43 10.35
N VAL A 269 22.90 -9.48 10.05
CA VAL A 269 22.14 -9.64 8.82
C VAL A 269 20.74 -10.09 9.19
N ALA A 270 19.74 -9.30 8.83
CA ALA A 270 18.34 -9.64 8.99
C ALA A 270 17.78 -10.09 7.64
N LEU A 271 17.58 -11.41 7.51
CA LEU A 271 16.84 -12.00 6.41
C LEU A 271 15.35 -11.77 6.64
N THR A 272 14.67 -11.19 5.65
CA THR A 272 13.26 -10.88 5.71
C THR A 272 12.52 -11.50 4.53
N TYR A 273 11.34 -12.06 4.79
CA TYR A 273 10.51 -12.72 3.79
C TYR A 273 9.10 -12.16 3.77
N ASP A 274 8.67 -11.69 2.62
CA ASP A 274 7.39 -11.01 2.44
C ASP A 274 6.33 -11.95 1.82
N ASP A 275 5.07 -11.54 1.91
CA ASP A 275 3.87 -12.16 1.34
C ASP A 275 3.38 -13.47 1.95
N GLY A 276 4.25 -14.18 2.67
CA GLY A 276 3.95 -15.44 3.31
C GLY A 276 2.85 -15.41 4.39
N PRO A 277 2.47 -16.57 4.94
CA PRO A 277 3.04 -17.88 4.61
C PRO A 277 2.48 -18.44 3.30
N ALA A 278 3.20 -19.40 2.72
CA ALA A 278 2.83 -20.14 1.51
C ALA A 278 3.26 -21.61 1.62
N ALA A 279 3.17 -22.35 0.50
CA ALA A 279 3.46 -23.77 0.45
C ALA A 279 4.92 -24.11 0.83
N TYR A 280 5.87 -23.22 0.55
CA TYR A 280 7.30 -23.45 0.74
C TYR A 280 7.83 -23.00 2.11
N THR A 281 7.04 -22.25 2.88
CA THR A 281 7.48 -21.59 4.10
C THR A 281 7.97 -22.57 5.18
N ASN A 282 7.36 -23.75 5.31
CA ASN A 282 7.81 -24.73 6.30
C ASN A 282 9.20 -25.30 5.97
N ASP A 283 9.51 -25.46 4.68
CA ASP A 283 10.83 -25.93 4.24
C ASP A 283 11.88 -24.85 4.44
N LEU A 284 11.51 -23.58 4.26
CA LEU A 284 12.34 -22.44 4.62
C LEU A 284 12.67 -22.43 6.13
N LEU A 285 11.69 -22.69 6.99
CA LEU A 285 11.92 -22.78 8.44
C LEU A 285 12.90 -23.93 8.79
N ASP A 286 12.79 -25.08 8.14
CA ASP A 286 13.74 -26.18 8.30
C ASP A 286 15.16 -25.78 7.85
N LEU A 287 15.28 -25.06 6.74
CA LEU A 287 16.55 -24.54 6.24
C LEU A 287 17.16 -23.52 7.21
N LEU A 288 16.38 -22.56 7.71
CA LEU A 288 16.85 -21.57 8.68
C LEU A 288 17.34 -22.24 9.97
N LYS A 289 16.61 -23.23 10.46
CA LYS A 289 17.00 -24.05 11.63
C LYS A 289 18.32 -24.80 11.39
N LYS A 290 18.52 -25.39 10.21
CA LYS A 290 19.78 -26.07 9.82
C LYS A 290 20.99 -25.13 9.92
N TYR A 291 20.80 -23.85 9.63
CA TYR A 291 21.86 -22.83 9.68
C TYR A 291 21.89 -22.05 11.02
N ASN A 292 21.05 -22.41 12.00
CA ASN A 292 20.86 -21.67 13.25
C ASN A 292 20.62 -20.17 13.00
N ALA A 293 19.79 -19.87 12.00
CA ALA A 293 19.48 -18.53 11.55
C ALA A 293 18.11 -18.09 12.03
N SER A 294 18.02 -16.89 12.60
CA SER A 294 16.74 -16.21 12.82
C SER A 294 16.41 -15.34 11.60
N ALA A 295 15.12 -15.09 11.39
CA ALA A 295 14.60 -14.34 10.25
C ALA A 295 13.34 -13.58 10.67
N THR A 296 12.88 -12.66 9.83
CA THR A 296 11.61 -11.94 10.04
C THR A 296 10.67 -12.18 8.88
N PHE A 297 9.44 -12.61 9.18
CA PHE A 297 8.41 -12.84 8.17
C PHE A 297 7.43 -11.67 8.19
N MET A 298 7.34 -10.94 7.07
CA MET A 298 6.36 -9.88 6.84
C MET A 298 5.08 -10.54 6.30
N ILE A 299 4.15 -10.81 7.19
CA ILE A 299 2.96 -11.63 6.90
C ILE A 299 1.86 -10.79 6.26
N THR A 300 1.29 -11.28 5.16
CA THR A 300 -0.01 -10.83 4.65
C THR A 300 -1.13 -11.71 5.21
N GLY A 301 -2.31 -11.13 5.44
CA GLY A 301 -3.44 -11.83 6.05
C GLY A 301 -4.29 -12.65 5.09
N ILE A 302 -4.56 -12.12 3.90
CA ILE A 302 -5.16 -12.80 2.76
C ILE A 302 -4.57 -12.22 1.47
N ASN A 303 -3.76 -13.01 0.76
CA ASN A 303 -3.06 -12.56 -0.43
C ASN A 303 -2.97 -13.72 -1.42
N ASN A 304 -2.99 -13.44 -2.73
CA ASN A 304 -2.80 -14.44 -3.78
C ASN A 304 -3.71 -15.67 -3.65
N ALA A 305 -4.97 -15.45 -3.25
CA ALA A 305 -5.96 -16.51 -3.01
C ALA A 305 -5.53 -17.61 -2.01
N LYS A 306 -4.55 -17.33 -1.12
CA LYS A 306 -4.10 -18.29 -0.10
C LYS A 306 -5.15 -18.56 0.99
N GLY A 307 -6.17 -17.71 1.09
CA GLY A 307 -7.14 -17.70 2.18
C GLY A 307 -6.65 -16.92 3.41
N GLU A 308 -7.54 -16.73 4.38
CA GLU A 308 -7.28 -16.03 5.63
C GLU A 308 -6.30 -16.83 6.52
N ILE A 309 -5.26 -16.17 7.04
CA ILE A 309 -4.24 -16.84 7.86
C ILE A 309 -4.76 -17.46 9.18
N ASP A 310 -5.87 -16.96 9.72
CA ASP A 310 -6.48 -17.45 10.96
C ASP A 310 -7.73 -18.32 10.74
N ASN A 311 -8.04 -18.64 9.48
CA ASN A 311 -9.06 -19.63 9.14
C ASN A 311 -8.48 -21.05 9.24
N THR A 312 -9.09 -21.88 10.09
CA THR A 312 -8.62 -23.23 10.42
C THR A 312 -8.68 -24.24 9.28
N THR A 313 -9.36 -23.93 8.17
CA THR A 313 -9.35 -24.76 6.96
C THR A 313 -8.01 -24.68 6.22
N PHE A 314 -7.22 -23.62 6.44
CA PHE A 314 -5.90 -23.44 5.85
C PHE A 314 -4.78 -23.75 6.87
N PRO A 315 -3.58 -24.16 6.42
CA PRO A 315 -2.50 -24.59 7.31
C PRO A 315 -1.72 -23.43 7.94
N TRP A 316 -2.02 -22.18 7.60
CA TRP A 316 -1.19 -21.00 7.89
C TRP A 316 -1.01 -20.73 9.38
N ALA A 317 -2.04 -20.94 10.19
CA ALA A 317 -1.98 -20.76 11.63
C ALA A 317 -0.89 -21.63 12.28
N ASN A 318 -0.70 -22.87 11.82
CA ASN A 318 0.35 -23.76 12.33
C ASN A 318 1.74 -23.28 11.90
N THR A 319 1.89 -22.81 10.66
CA THR A 319 3.16 -22.25 10.17
C THR A 319 3.56 -20.99 10.96
N ILE A 320 2.62 -20.09 11.24
CA ILE A 320 2.90 -18.86 12.02
C ILE A 320 3.23 -19.19 13.48
N LYS A 321 2.54 -20.16 14.10
CA LYS A 321 2.91 -20.66 15.43
C LYS A 321 4.33 -21.21 15.45
N ARG A 322 4.69 -21.97 14.42
CA ARG A 322 6.03 -22.53 14.26
C ARG A 322 7.08 -21.41 14.16
N MET A 323 6.90 -20.45 13.26
CA MET A 323 7.77 -19.27 13.14
C MET A 323 8.03 -18.61 14.51
N TYR A 324 6.95 -18.31 15.25
CA TYR A 324 7.04 -17.66 16.55
C TYR A 324 7.77 -18.52 17.60
N SER A 325 7.48 -19.82 17.64
CA SER A 325 8.07 -20.77 18.59
C SER A 325 9.55 -21.07 18.31
N GLU A 326 9.96 -21.02 17.04
CA GLU A 326 11.34 -21.26 16.60
C GLU A 326 12.22 -20.01 16.70
N GLY A 327 11.67 -18.89 17.21
CA GLY A 327 12.43 -17.68 17.52
C GLY A 327 12.44 -16.63 16.41
N HIS A 328 11.77 -16.87 15.29
CA HIS A 328 11.63 -15.88 14.22
C HIS A 328 10.71 -14.73 14.66
N GLN A 329 10.85 -13.59 13.98
CA GLN A 329 9.97 -12.44 14.18
C GLN A 329 8.83 -12.47 13.16
N ILE A 330 7.61 -12.20 13.63
CA ILE A 330 6.44 -11.94 12.79
C ILE A 330 6.25 -10.42 12.72
N ALA A 331 6.13 -9.89 11.53
CA ALA A 331 5.88 -8.49 11.25
C ALA A 331 4.72 -8.36 10.25
N SER A 332 4.13 -7.16 10.17
CA SER A 332 2.98 -6.91 9.32
C SER A 332 3.38 -6.60 7.88
N HIS A 333 2.68 -7.20 6.93
CA HIS A 333 2.71 -6.80 5.52
C HIS A 333 1.32 -6.43 5.01
N THR A 334 0.46 -5.88 5.88
CA THR A 334 -0.96 -5.54 5.64
C THR A 334 -1.87 -6.76 5.54
N TRP A 335 -3.18 -6.55 5.50
CA TRP A 335 -4.14 -7.63 5.39
C TRP A 335 -4.14 -8.20 3.98
N SER A 336 -4.35 -7.36 2.97
CA SER A 336 -4.60 -7.75 1.59
C SER A 336 -3.51 -7.35 0.60
N HIS A 337 -2.32 -6.95 1.08
CA HIS A 337 -1.22 -6.46 0.25
C HIS A 337 -1.58 -5.20 -0.57
N ALA A 338 -2.42 -4.32 -0.02
CA ALA A 338 -2.83 -3.09 -0.69
C ALA A 338 -1.69 -2.06 -0.71
N ASP A 339 -1.55 -1.33 -1.83
CA ASP A 339 -0.67 -0.16 -1.92
C ASP A 339 -1.20 0.94 -0.98
N LEU A 340 -0.46 1.20 0.10
CA LEU A 340 -0.90 2.12 1.15
C LEU A 340 -1.02 3.57 0.67
N CYS A 341 -0.33 3.98 -0.39
CA CYS A 341 -0.50 5.32 -0.95
C CYS A 341 -1.69 5.44 -1.92
N ASN A 342 -2.24 4.32 -2.40
CA ASN A 342 -3.41 4.31 -3.30
C ASN A 342 -4.75 4.11 -2.57
N ILE A 343 -4.71 4.00 -1.24
CA ILE A 343 -5.90 3.85 -0.40
C ILE A 343 -5.99 4.97 0.63
N THR A 344 -7.20 5.18 1.16
CA THR A 344 -7.48 6.20 2.16
C THR A 344 -6.85 5.88 3.51
N SER A 345 -6.74 6.88 4.39
CA SER A 345 -6.28 6.66 5.77
C SER A 345 -7.12 5.64 6.54
N ALA A 346 -8.44 5.63 6.35
CA ALA A 346 -9.32 4.66 6.97
C ALA A 346 -9.03 3.23 6.48
N GLN A 347 -8.87 3.05 5.17
CA GLN A 347 -8.51 1.77 4.57
C GLN A 347 -7.11 1.30 5.01
N ARG A 348 -6.11 2.20 5.07
CA ARG A 348 -4.79 1.85 5.63
C ARG A 348 -4.89 1.32 7.06
N LYS A 349 -5.72 1.94 7.91
CA LYS A 349 -5.90 1.46 9.29
C LYS A 349 -6.60 0.11 9.33
N ASP A 350 -7.63 -0.08 8.52
CA ASP A 350 -8.37 -1.34 8.40
C ASP A 350 -7.45 -2.50 7.97
N GLU A 351 -6.57 -2.27 6.99
CA GLU A 351 -5.52 -3.20 6.58
C GLU A 351 -4.64 -3.66 7.76
N MET A 352 -4.22 -2.71 8.61
CA MET A 352 -3.41 -3.05 9.78
C MET A 352 -4.25 -3.78 10.84
N TYR A 353 -5.43 -3.27 11.19
CA TYR A 353 -6.26 -3.87 12.23
C TYR A 353 -6.68 -5.30 11.92
N LYS A 354 -7.07 -5.60 10.68
CA LYS A 354 -7.43 -6.95 10.27
C LYS A 354 -6.25 -7.91 10.45
N LEU A 355 -5.05 -7.52 10.00
CA LEU A 355 -3.88 -8.37 10.22
C LEU A 355 -3.55 -8.52 11.71
N GLU A 356 -3.63 -7.45 12.50
CA GLU A 356 -3.43 -7.50 13.95
C GLU A 356 -4.39 -8.50 14.61
N MET A 357 -5.68 -8.47 14.23
CA MET A 357 -6.68 -9.41 14.73
C MET A 357 -6.31 -10.85 14.41
N ALA A 358 -5.97 -11.14 13.15
CA ALA A 358 -5.65 -12.49 12.72
C ALA A 358 -4.38 -13.04 13.39
N VAL A 359 -3.30 -12.25 13.46
CA VAL A 359 -2.07 -12.67 14.16
C VAL A 359 -2.33 -12.89 15.65
N ARG A 360 -3.09 -11.99 16.30
CA ARG A 360 -3.50 -12.16 17.70
C ARG A 360 -4.32 -13.43 17.92
N ASN A 361 -5.21 -13.79 16.99
CA ASN A 361 -5.99 -15.03 17.08
C ASN A 361 -5.11 -16.29 17.01
N ILE A 362 -3.94 -16.21 16.38
CA ILE A 362 -3.02 -17.34 16.19
C ILE A 362 -2.00 -17.47 17.33
N ILE A 363 -1.36 -16.35 17.73
CA ILE A 363 -0.23 -16.35 18.69
C ILE A 363 -0.44 -15.45 19.92
N GLY A 364 -1.63 -14.86 20.12
CA GLY A 364 -1.98 -14.08 21.30
C GLY A 364 -1.43 -12.65 21.35
N VAL A 365 -0.56 -12.27 20.41
CA VAL A 365 0.07 -10.95 20.28
C VAL A 365 -0.02 -10.45 18.84
N PHE A 366 0.24 -9.16 18.59
CA PHE A 366 0.24 -8.59 17.23
C PHE A 366 1.43 -7.64 17.00
N PRO A 367 1.94 -7.51 15.77
CA PRO A 367 3.24 -6.88 15.51
C PRO A 367 3.25 -5.36 15.69
N THR A 368 4.41 -4.81 16.04
CA THR A 368 4.72 -3.36 16.00
C THR A 368 5.60 -2.98 14.81
N TYR A 369 6.08 -3.97 14.05
CA TYR A 369 6.87 -3.80 12.85
C TYR A 369 6.01 -4.04 11.62
N MET A 370 6.22 -3.25 10.57
CA MET A 370 5.58 -3.49 9.28
C MET A 370 6.48 -3.10 8.12
N ARG A 371 6.28 -3.74 6.97
CA ARG A 371 6.78 -3.28 5.68
C ARG A 371 5.59 -2.92 4.79
N PRO A 372 5.59 -1.75 4.13
CA PRO A 372 4.52 -1.39 3.21
C PRO A 372 4.65 -2.19 1.90
N PRO A 373 3.56 -2.79 1.39
CA PRO A 373 3.53 -3.35 0.04
C PRO A 373 4.10 -2.39 -1.00
N TYR A 374 4.87 -2.93 -1.95
CA TYR A 374 5.53 -2.16 -3.03
C TYR A 374 6.49 -1.07 -2.54
N SER A 375 6.91 -1.12 -1.28
CA SER A 375 7.62 -0.04 -0.60
C SER A 375 6.88 1.31 -0.62
N SER A 376 5.56 1.28 -0.85
CA SER A 376 4.73 2.47 -1.08
C SER A 376 4.14 3.00 0.22
N CYS A 377 4.89 3.88 0.88
CA CYS A 377 4.43 4.60 2.06
C CYS A 377 5.22 5.90 2.18
N THR A 378 4.55 7.04 2.00
CA THR A 378 5.22 8.34 2.01
C THR A 378 4.47 9.36 2.88
N ALA A 379 5.19 10.40 3.30
CA ALA A 379 4.59 11.56 3.96
C ALA A 379 3.53 12.23 3.08
N ALA A 380 3.75 12.28 1.75
CA ALA A 380 2.86 12.95 0.79
C ALA A 380 1.48 12.28 0.72
N CYS A 381 1.42 10.94 0.70
CA CYS A 381 0.15 10.20 0.72
C CYS A 381 -0.43 10.05 2.15
N GLY A 382 0.31 10.50 3.17
CA GLY A 382 -0.07 10.46 4.58
C GLY A 382 0.17 9.10 5.27
N CYS A 383 0.76 8.13 4.58
CA CYS A 383 0.96 6.78 5.12
C CYS A 383 1.90 6.78 6.34
N GLU A 384 3.03 7.50 6.29
CA GLU A 384 3.99 7.55 7.40
C GLU A 384 3.36 8.06 8.71
N ARG A 385 2.48 9.07 8.59
CA ARG A 385 1.73 9.63 9.72
C ARG A 385 0.75 8.61 10.29
N ASP A 386 0.05 7.89 9.41
CA ASP A 386 -0.93 6.89 9.82
C ASP A 386 -0.23 5.70 10.53
N MET A 387 0.89 5.22 9.99
CA MET A 387 1.72 4.21 10.66
C MET A 387 2.29 4.70 11.99
N LYS A 388 2.72 5.96 12.08
CA LYS A 388 3.12 6.58 13.36
C LYS A 388 1.97 6.63 14.37
N ALA A 389 0.74 6.90 13.94
CA ALA A 389 -0.42 6.91 14.82
C ALA A 389 -0.78 5.49 15.28
N LEU A 390 -0.65 4.51 14.38
CA LEU A 390 -0.82 3.09 14.67
C LEU A 390 0.36 2.48 15.43
N GLY A 391 1.42 3.24 15.70
CA GLY A 391 2.62 2.82 16.40
C GLY A 391 3.39 1.73 15.66
N TYR A 392 3.46 1.80 14.34
CA TYR A 392 4.28 0.89 13.54
C TYR A 392 5.64 1.48 13.21
N SER A 393 6.69 0.66 13.34
CA SER A 393 7.99 0.91 12.73
C SER A 393 7.94 0.46 11.27
N ILE A 394 8.25 1.36 10.34
CA ILE A 394 8.26 1.09 8.89
C ILE A 394 9.63 0.53 8.52
N ILE A 395 9.67 -0.68 7.94
CA ILE A 395 10.90 -1.39 7.61
C ILE A 395 11.05 -1.56 6.11
N TYR A 396 12.20 -1.16 5.60
CA TYR A 396 12.65 -1.38 4.22
C TYR A 396 13.82 -2.37 4.23
N PHE A 397 14.76 -2.18 3.32
CA PHE A 397 15.91 -3.05 3.08
C PHE A 397 17.03 -2.26 2.41
N ASP A 398 18.26 -2.70 2.60
CA ASP A 398 19.44 -2.18 1.91
C ASP A 398 20.10 -3.21 0.99
N LEU A 399 19.48 -4.40 0.88
CA LEU A 399 19.75 -5.41 -0.12
C LEU A 399 18.42 -5.96 -0.65
N ASP A 400 18.02 -5.50 -1.83
CA ASP A 400 16.96 -6.10 -2.63
C ASP A 400 17.53 -7.26 -3.45
N THR A 401 17.01 -8.47 -3.25
CA THR A 401 17.45 -9.63 -4.03
C THR A 401 16.83 -9.69 -5.42
N ALA A 402 15.77 -8.91 -5.67
CA ALA A 402 14.95 -8.96 -6.88
C ALA A 402 14.50 -10.40 -7.22
N ASP A 403 14.27 -11.23 -6.20
CA ASP A 403 13.91 -12.65 -6.37
C ASP A 403 12.59 -12.84 -7.10
N TYR A 404 11.62 -11.96 -6.86
CA TYR A 404 10.34 -11.92 -7.57
C TYR A 404 10.46 -11.65 -9.08
N LEU A 405 11.56 -11.04 -9.55
CA LEU A 405 11.85 -10.89 -10.98
C LEU A 405 12.54 -12.11 -11.58
N HIS A 406 13.09 -13.00 -10.75
CA HIS A 406 13.97 -14.09 -11.15
C HIS A 406 13.51 -15.45 -10.59
N ASP A 407 12.20 -15.69 -10.46
CA ASP A 407 11.60 -16.90 -9.88
C ASP A 407 11.58 -18.11 -10.86
N SER A 408 12.58 -18.22 -11.73
CA SER A 408 12.80 -19.39 -12.57
C SER A 408 14.19 -19.97 -12.34
N ALA A 409 14.34 -21.27 -12.59
CA ALA A 409 15.62 -21.96 -12.41
C ALA A 409 16.76 -21.35 -13.26
N THR A 410 16.42 -20.73 -14.38
CA THR A 410 17.38 -20.06 -15.28
C THR A 410 17.69 -18.63 -14.87
N GLU A 411 16.76 -17.92 -14.22
CA GLU A 411 16.93 -16.51 -13.88
C GLU A 411 17.48 -16.30 -12.48
N ILE A 412 17.24 -17.21 -11.53
CA ILE A 412 17.63 -17.05 -10.11
C ILE A 412 19.12 -16.77 -9.88
N GLN A 413 19.98 -17.10 -10.84
CA GLN A 413 21.39 -16.72 -10.80
C GLN A 413 21.57 -15.20 -10.71
N GLN A 414 20.70 -14.41 -11.33
CA GLN A 414 20.74 -12.95 -11.28
C GLN A 414 20.56 -12.43 -9.84
N SER A 415 19.61 -12.98 -9.08
CA SER A 415 19.45 -12.66 -7.65
C SER A 415 20.65 -13.06 -6.81
N LYS A 416 21.29 -14.21 -7.11
CA LYS A 416 22.53 -14.63 -6.44
C LYS A 416 23.71 -13.69 -6.74
N ASP A 417 23.77 -13.17 -7.97
CA ASP A 417 24.79 -12.21 -8.38
C ASP A 417 24.57 -10.87 -7.68
N ILE A 418 23.32 -10.42 -7.53
CA ILE A 418 22.97 -9.22 -6.75
C ILE A 418 23.44 -9.36 -5.29
N VAL A 419 23.13 -10.48 -4.63
CA VAL A 419 23.59 -10.76 -3.25
C VAL A 419 25.12 -10.71 -3.18
N THR A 420 25.81 -11.35 -4.12
CA THR A 420 27.28 -11.38 -4.15
C THR A 420 27.87 -9.98 -4.32
N GLN A 421 27.31 -9.17 -5.22
CA GLN A 421 27.77 -7.82 -5.49
C GLN A 421 27.51 -6.89 -4.30
N ALA A 422 26.33 -6.99 -3.66
CA ALA A 422 25.99 -6.19 -2.48
C ALA A 422 26.95 -6.46 -1.31
N ILE A 423 27.29 -7.73 -1.07
CA ILE A 423 28.28 -8.12 -0.06
C ILE A 423 29.66 -7.54 -0.37
N ALA A 424 30.11 -7.67 -1.63
CA ALA A 424 31.43 -7.18 -2.03
C ALA A 424 31.55 -5.64 -1.98
N ALA A 425 30.44 -4.93 -2.18
CA ALA A 425 30.41 -3.46 -2.19
C ALA A 425 30.32 -2.83 -0.79
N LYS A 426 29.97 -3.60 0.25
CA LYS A 426 29.67 -3.05 1.58
C LYS A 426 30.96 -2.72 2.36
N PRO A 427 31.15 -1.48 2.83
CA PRO A 427 32.30 -1.12 3.67
C PRO A 427 32.26 -1.82 5.03
N ALA A 428 33.41 -2.17 5.59
CA ALA A 428 33.52 -2.86 6.89
C ALA A 428 32.77 -2.15 8.04
N ALA A 429 32.76 -0.81 8.05
CA ALA A 429 32.11 -0.01 9.09
C ALA A 429 30.57 -0.09 9.06
N SER A 430 29.98 -0.49 7.93
CA SER A 430 28.54 -0.65 7.73
C SER A 430 28.19 -2.03 7.20
N ASP A 431 29.03 -3.03 7.51
CA ASP A 431 28.94 -4.39 6.98
C ASP A 431 27.84 -5.21 7.69
N ASN A 432 26.61 -4.70 7.57
CA ASN A 432 25.36 -5.24 8.02
C ASN A 432 24.32 -5.15 6.89
N PHE A 433 23.25 -5.94 7.00
CA PHE A 433 22.25 -6.01 5.93
C PHE A 433 20.84 -6.22 6.47
N LEU A 434 19.88 -5.53 5.85
CA LEU A 434 18.47 -5.90 5.84
C LEU A 434 18.14 -6.40 4.44
N VAL A 435 17.91 -7.70 4.34
CA VAL A 435 17.74 -8.43 3.07
C VAL A 435 16.26 -8.71 2.85
N ILE A 436 15.73 -8.35 1.68
CA ILE A 436 14.37 -8.74 1.26
C ILE A 436 14.42 -9.94 0.30
N GLY A 437 13.55 -10.91 0.55
CA GLY A 437 13.07 -11.90 -0.40
C GLY A 437 11.60 -12.22 -0.12
N HIS A 438 11.02 -13.16 -0.84
CA HIS A 438 9.62 -13.55 -0.71
C HIS A 438 9.51 -15.07 -0.65
N ASP A 439 9.03 -15.62 0.48
CA ASP A 439 8.97 -17.07 0.72
C ASP A 439 7.80 -17.76 -0.02
N ILE A 440 7.05 -17.00 -0.81
CA ILE A 440 6.04 -17.49 -1.73
C ILE A 440 6.64 -18.06 -3.03
N HIS A 441 7.93 -17.75 -3.30
CA HIS A 441 8.64 -18.16 -4.51
C HIS A 441 9.45 -19.43 -4.29
N TYR A 442 9.33 -20.37 -5.22
CA TYR A 442 10.02 -21.66 -5.14
C TYR A 442 11.54 -21.45 -5.17
N GLN A 443 12.04 -20.62 -6.08
CA GLN A 443 13.48 -20.40 -6.23
C GLN A 443 14.07 -19.65 -5.04
N THR A 444 13.30 -18.79 -4.38
CA THR A 444 13.73 -18.09 -3.17
C THR A 444 14.03 -19.06 -2.04
N VAL A 445 13.13 -20.00 -1.78
CA VAL A 445 13.26 -20.97 -0.68
C VAL A 445 14.34 -22.01 -0.98
N TYR A 446 14.26 -22.69 -2.12
CA TYR A 446 15.10 -23.87 -2.37
C TYR A 446 16.46 -23.57 -3.00
N ASN A 447 16.72 -22.34 -3.43
CA ASN A 447 17.93 -22.01 -4.18
C ASN A 447 18.65 -20.75 -3.65
N LEU A 448 17.96 -19.61 -3.63
CA LEU A 448 18.55 -18.35 -3.24
C LEU A 448 18.87 -18.30 -1.74
N THR A 449 17.96 -18.74 -0.88
CA THR A 449 18.15 -18.62 0.58
C THR A 449 19.37 -19.39 1.06
N GLU A 450 19.54 -20.66 0.66
CA GLU A 450 20.71 -21.43 1.11
C GLU A 450 22.03 -20.81 0.58
N PHE A 451 22.03 -20.31 -0.65
CA PHE A 451 23.17 -19.57 -1.20
C PHE A 451 23.48 -18.31 -0.37
N THR A 452 22.47 -17.52 -0.03
CA THR A 452 22.60 -16.29 0.77
C THR A 452 23.15 -16.60 2.16
N LEU A 453 22.61 -17.62 2.83
CA LEU A 453 23.11 -18.10 4.14
C LEU A 453 24.59 -18.52 4.06
N GLN A 454 24.99 -19.20 2.97
CA GLN A 454 26.38 -19.58 2.75
C GLN A 454 27.30 -18.38 2.52
N LYS A 455 26.83 -17.36 1.79
CA LYS A 455 27.58 -16.12 1.55
C LYS A 455 27.79 -15.30 2.82
N PHE A 456 26.83 -15.33 3.73
CA PHE A 456 26.93 -14.65 5.01
C PHE A 456 27.50 -15.52 6.14
N LYS A 457 28.17 -16.64 5.84
CA LYS A 457 28.87 -17.43 6.87
C LYS A 457 29.81 -16.55 7.69
N GLY A 458 29.68 -16.61 9.02
CA GLY A 458 30.43 -15.79 9.97
C GLY A 458 29.75 -14.47 10.36
N LYS A 459 28.59 -14.14 9.77
CA LYS A 459 27.69 -13.07 10.21
C LYS A 459 26.66 -13.59 11.21
N ASN A 460 26.02 -12.68 11.93
CA ASN A 460 24.91 -13.00 12.82
C ASN A 460 23.60 -12.92 12.03
N MET A 461 22.93 -14.07 11.82
CA MET A 461 21.60 -14.11 11.20
C MET A 461 20.54 -13.85 12.27
N VAL A 462 19.98 -12.64 12.26
CA VAL A 462 19.14 -12.12 13.34
C VAL A 462 17.76 -11.68 12.84
N THR A 463 16.82 -11.51 13.75
CA THR A 463 15.55 -10.83 13.47
C THR A 463 15.75 -9.33 13.23
N ILE A 464 14.75 -8.63 12.68
CA ILE A 464 14.80 -7.16 12.52
C ILE A 464 14.93 -6.48 13.88
N GLY A 465 14.19 -6.94 14.89
CA GLY A 465 14.26 -6.39 16.23
C GLY A 465 15.67 -6.45 16.81
N GLU A 466 16.34 -7.60 16.73
CA GLU A 466 17.74 -7.76 17.13
C GLU A 466 18.70 -6.90 16.30
N CYS A 467 18.53 -6.90 14.97
CA CYS A 467 19.26 -6.06 14.01
C CYS A 467 19.20 -4.56 14.35
N LEU A 468 18.13 -4.12 15.02
CA LEU A 468 17.90 -2.73 15.45
C LEU A 468 18.16 -2.51 16.95
N GLY A 469 18.59 -3.53 17.69
CA GLY A 469 18.83 -3.46 19.13
C GLY A 469 17.56 -3.28 19.97
N ASP A 470 16.39 -3.63 19.42
CA ASP A 470 15.10 -3.52 20.11
C ASP A 470 14.79 -4.80 20.90
N PRO A 471 14.50 -4.71 22.22
CA PRO A 471 14.13 -5.88 23.02
C PRO A 471 12.89 -6.59 22.48
N LYS A 472 12.87 -7.94 22.54
CA LYS A 472 11.74 -8.78 22.06
C LYS A 472 10.36 -8.39 22.59
N ALA A 473 10.30 -7.82 23.80
CA ALA A 473 9.05 -7.32 24.40
C ALA A 473 8.41 -6.16 23.62
N ASN A 474 9.19 -5.43 22.79
CA ASN A 474 8.74 -4.30 22.02
C ASN A 474 8.28 -4.68 20.60
N TRP A 475 8.61 -5.90 20.13
CA TRP A 475 8.28 -6.36 18.77
C TRP A 475 6.78 -6.60 18.57
N TYR A 476 6.05 -6.76 19.67
CA TYR A 476 4.64 -7.08 19.67
C TYR A 476 3.88 -6.29 20.73
N ARG A 477 2.58 -6.17 20.52
CA ARG A 477 1.62 -5.73 21.53
C ARG A 477 0.80 -6.90 22.01
N THR A 478 0.42 -6.82 23.28
CA THR A 478 -0.55 -7.73 23.89
C THR A 478 -1.92 -7.10 23.85
N ASP A 479 -2.94 -7.95 23.80
CA ASP A 479 -4.32 -7.55 24.03
C ASP A 479 -4.79 -8.21 25.32
N ALA A 480 -4.99 -7.41 26.37
CA ALA A 480 -5.41 -7.91 27.68
C ALA A 480 -6.80 -8.61 27.66
N ARG A 481 -7.55 -8.48 26.56
CA ARG A 481 -8.84 -9.15 26.36
C ARG A 481 -8.68 -10.59 25.85
N THR A 482 -7.49 -11.01 25.43
CA THR A 482 -7.28 -12.36 24.90
C THR A 482 -7.11 -13.35 26.04
N THR A 483 -7.64 -14.56 25.85
CA THR A 483 -7.54 -15.68 26.80
C THR A 483 -6.55 -16.74 26.35
N LEU A 484 -5.73 -16.47 25.32
CA LEU A 484 -4.72 -17.39 24.78
C LEU A 484 -3.45 -17.47 25.65
N GLY A 485 -3.60 -17.28 26.97
CA GLY A 485 -2.51 -17.25 27.95
C GLY A 485 -1.97 -18.62 28.31
#